data_AF-A0AAE3KVH3-F1
#
_entry.id   AF-A0AAE3KVH3-F1
#
_cell.length_a   1.000
_cell.length_b   1.000
_cell.length_c   1.000
_cell.angle_alpha   90.00
_cell.angle_beta   90.00
_cell.angle_gamma   90.00
#
_symmetry.space_group_name_H-M   'P 1'
#
loop_
_entity.id
_entity.type
_entity.pdbx_description
1 polymer ?
#
loop_
_entity_poly.entity_id
_entity_poly.type
_entity_poly.pdbx_seq_one_letter_code
_entity_poly.pdbx_strand_id
1 'polypeptide(L)'
;MEYKLSDFKIGLLIGFLIYLLGAVLTYLVHQLTGWSYGHAPPVSFLVIIITYIVGIIRSVFNKANMSLNYNKNRNKGELMVHLTILGLTFVLLLLEIFF
;
A
#
# COMPACT_ATOMS: atom_id res chain seq x y z
N MET A 1 -13.35 -25.63 -5.63
CA MET A 1 -13.70 -24.22 -5.32
C MET A 1 -13.46 -23.41 -6.58
N GLU A 2 -14.53 -22.89 -7.18
CA GLU A 2 -14.46 -22.16 -8.45
C GLU A 2 -13.89 -20.75 -8.23
N TYR A 3 -12.91 -20.36 -9.05
CA TYR A 3 -12.25 -19.06 -8.94
C TYR A 3 -13.08 -17.99 -9.62
N LYS A 4 -13.76 -17.14 -8.84
CA LYS A 4 -14.50 -15.99 -9.37
C LYS A 4 -13.57 -14.82 -9.67
N LEU A 5 -13.38 -14.54 -10.96
CA LEU A 5 -12.56 -13.43 -11.45
C LEU A 5 -13.05 -12.05 -10.95
N SER A 6 -14.36 -11.90 -10.74
CA SER A 6 -14.97 -10.68 -10.21
C SER A 6 -14.41 -10.32 -8.83
N ASP A 7 -14.31 -11.30 -7.93
CA ASP A 7 -13.91 -11.07 -6.55
C ASP A 7 -12.43 -10.70 -6.45
N PHE A 8 -11.61 -11.31 -7.31
CA PHE A 8 -10.20 -10.97 -7.45
C PHE A 8 -10.02 -9.51 -7.90
N LYS A 9 -10.77 -9.06 -8.92
CA LYS A 9 -10.76 -7.67 -9.39
C LYS A 9 -11.18 -6.69 -8.30
N ILE A 10 -12.17 -7.04 -7.48
CA ILE A 10 -12.56 -6.23 -6.31
C ILE A 10 -11.40 -6.12 -5.32
N GLY A 11 -10.70 -7.23 -5.06
CA GLY A 11 -9.50 -7.23 -4.22
C GLY A 11 -8.41 -6.31 -4.74
N LEU A 12 -8.12 -6.38 -6.05
CA LEU A 12 -7.18 -5.46 -6.70
C LEU A 12 -7.61 -4.00 -6.48
N LEU A 13 -8.88 -3.68 -6.75
CA LEU A 13 -9.40 -2.33 -6.62
C LEU A 13 -9.27 -1.80 -5.19
N ILE A 14 -9.62 -2.60 -4.17
CA ILE A 14 -9.47 -2.22 -2.77
C ILE A 14 -8.00 -1.92 -2.44
N GLY A 15 -7.09 -2.80 -2.85
CA GLY A 15 -5.66 -2.61 -2.62
C GLY A 15 -5.16 -1.32 -3.27
N PHE A 16 -5.52 -1.08 -4.53
CA PHE A 16 -5.15 0.15 -5.25
C PHE A 16 -5.70 1.41 -4.59
N LEU A 17 -6.95 1.39 -4.12
CA LEU A 17 -7.57 2.54 -3.46
C LEU A 17 -6.84 2.95 -2.19
N ILE A 18 -6.33 2.00 -1.40
CA ILE A 18 -5.57 2.30 -0.18
C ILE A 18 -4.33 3.14 -0.52
N TYR A 19 -3.55 2.72 -1.52
CA TYR A 19 -2.34 3.43 -1.91
C TYR A 19 -2.63 4.73 -2.67
N LEU A 20 -3.69 4.76 -3.49
CA LEU A 20 -4.13 5.97 -4.17
C LEU A 20 -4.54 7.04 -3.16
N LEU A 21 -5.34 6.67 -2.14
CA LEU A 21 -5.74 7.59 -1.07
C LEU A 21 -4.52 8.08 -0.29
N GLY A 22 -3.59 7.18 0.05
CA GLY A 22 -2.32 7.55 0.69
C GLY A 22 -1.53 8.56 -0.14
N ALA A 23 -1.37 8.32 -1.45
CA ALA A 23 -0.65 9.22 -2.35
C ALA A 23 -1.33 10.60 -2.47
N VAL A 24 -2.66 10.63 -2.63
CA VAL A 24 -3.44 11.88 -2.67
C VAL A 24 -3.31 12.65 -1.36
N LEU A 25 -3.42 11.97 -0.21
CA LEU A 25 -3.26 12.60 1.10
C LEU A 25 -1.84 13.15 1.28
N THR A 26 -0.82 12.38 0.93
CA THR A 26 0.58 12.82 0.96
C THR A 26 0.77 14.08 0.13
N TYR A 27 0.23 14.10 -1.10
CA TYR A 27 0.32 15.27 -1.99
C TYR A 27 -0.34 16.50 -1.36
N LEU A 28 -1.58 16.38 -0.87
CA LEU A 28 -2.31 17.49 -0.25
C LEU A 28 -1.58 18.02 1.01
N VAL A 29 -1.12 17.12 1.89
CA VAL A 29 -0.37 17.50 3.09
C VAL A 29 0.95 18.18 2.71
N HIS A 30 1.63 17.69 1.67
CA HIS A 30 2.88 18.29 1.19
C HIS A 30 2.65 19.70 0.66
N GLN A 31 1.58 19.94 -0.11
CA GLN A 31 1.26 21.30 -0.59
C GLN A 31 0.99 22.29 0.55
N LEU A 32 0.39 21.82 1.65
CA LEU A 32 0.04 22.66 2.80
C LEU A 32 1.22 22.89 3.76
N THR A 33 2.09 21.89 3.94
CA THR A 33 3.07 21.85 5.04
C THR A 33 4.49 21.47 4.62
N GLY A 34 4.70 21.07 3.36
CA GLY A 34 5.97 20.55 2.87
C GLY A 34 7.05 21.61 2.63
N TRP A 35 6.66 22.88 2.60
CA TRP A 35 7.57 24.01 2.36
C TRP A 35 8.26 24.53 3.61
N SER A 36 7.87 24.07 4.81
CA SER A 36 8.48 24.52 6.06
C SER A 36 9.66 23.63 6.46
N TYR A 37 10.84 24.26 6.57
CA TYR A 37 12.07 23.73 7.18
C TYR A 37 12.78 22.59 6.41
N GLY A 38 13.79 22.94 5.61
CA GLY A 38 14.47 22.03 4.68
C GLY A 38 15.44 21.00 5.30
N HIS A 39 15.56 20.91 6.62
CA HIS A 39 16.47 19.96 7.29
C HIS A 39 15.75 18.75 7.90
N ALA A 40 14.43 18.73 7.91
CA ALA A 40 13.64 17.59 8.38
C ALA A 40 12.78 17.01 7.24
N PRO A 41 12.45 15.71 7.27
CA PRO A 41 11.44 15.17 6.37
C PRO A 41 10.14 15.97 6.51
N PRO A 42 9.48 16.35 5.40
CA PRO A 42 8.25 17.10 5.46
C PRO A 42 7.16 16.28 6.18
N VAL A 43 6.17 16.94 6.79
CA VAL A 43 5.06 16.27 7.50
C VAL A 43 4.33 15.25 6.60
N SER A 44 4.31 15.48 5.29
CA SER A 44 3.79 14.54 4.30
C SER A 44 4.47 13.16 4.32
N PHE A 45 5.71 13.07 4.80
CA PHE A 45 6.42 11.80 5.00
C PHE A 45 5.75 10.91 6.05
N LEU A 46 5.14 11.49 7.09
CA LEU A 46 4.37 10.71 8.07
C LEU A 46 3.17 10.01 7.43
N VAL A 47 2.50 10.68 6.47
CA VAL A 47 1.38 10.09 5.72
C VAL A 47 1.84 8.90 4.90
N ILE A 48 3.03 9.01 4.29
CA ILE A 48 3.67 7.89 3.59
C ILE A 48 3.86 6.74 4.58
N ILE A 49 4.55 6.95 5.70
CA ILE A 49 4.81 5.90 6.70
C ILE A 49 3.50 5.22 7.16
N ILE A 50 2.46 5.99 7.47
CA ILE A 50 1.17 5.45 7.88
C ILE A 50 0.56 4.57 6.78
N THR A 51 0.63 5.01 5.52
CA THR A 51 0.15 4.23 4.37
C THR A 51 0.89 2.90 4.25
N TYR A 52 2.22 2.89 4.47
CA TYR A 52 3.02 1.66 4.48
C TYR A 52 2.61 0.72 5.62
N ILE A 53 2.46 1.24 6.83
CA ILE A 53 2.02 0.46 7.99
C ILE A 53 0.67 -0.20 7.71
N VAL A 54 -0.30 0.56 7.20
CA VAL A 54 -1.62 0.04 6.81
C VAL A 54 -1.47 -1.05 5.74
N GLY A 55 -0.66 -0.84 4.71
CA GLY A 55 -0.41 -1.82 3.66
C GLY A 55 0.20 -3.13 4.18
N ILE A 56 1.17 -3.05 5.10
CA ILE A 56 1.80 -4.22 5.74
C ILE A 56 0.77 -4.97 6.59
N ILE A 57 0.04 -4.25 7.44
CA ILE A 57 -1.00 -4.84 8.31
C ILE A 57 -2.06 -5.56 7.46
N ARG A 58 -2.59 -4.88 6.42
CA ARG A 58 -3.54 -5.47 5.47
C ARG A 58 -2.97 -6.71 4.77
N SER A 59 -1.70 -6.69 4.37
CA SER A 59 -1.04 -7.85 3.75
C SER A 59 -1.03 -9.07 4.68
N VAL A 60 -0.67 -8.87 5.95
CA VAL A 60 -0.64 -9.95 6.95
C VAL A 60 -2.05 -10.51 7.17
N PHE A 61 -3.05 -9.64 7.35
CA PHE A 61 -4.44 -10.06 7.53
C PHE A 61 -5.00 -10.78 6.30
N ASN A 62 -4.71 -10.29 5.09
CA ASN A 62 -5.17 -10.93 3.85
C ASN A 62 -4.56 -12.33 3.70
N LYS A 63 -3.28 -12.50 4.03
CA LYS A 63 -2.62 -13.81 4.06
C LYS A 63 -3.25 -14.75 5.10
N ALA A 64 -3.52 -14.28 6.31
CA ALA A 64 -4.18 -15.06 7.36
C ALA A 64 -5.60 -15.49 6.93
N ASN A 65 -6.39 -14.56 6.39
CA ASN A 65 -7.75 -14.85 5.93
C ASN A 65 -7.77 -15.82 4.73
N MET A 66 -6.77 -15.76 3.85
CA MET A 66 -6.60 -16.76 2.78
C MET A 66 -6.34 -18.16 3.33
N SER A 67 -5.57 -18.28 4.43
CA SER A 67 -5.31 -19.57 5.10
C SER A 67 -6.59 -20.16 5.70
N LEU A 68 -7.52 -19.31 6.15
CA LEU A 68 -8.83 -19.70 6.67
C LEU A 68 -9.90 -19.83 5.57
N ASN A 69 -9.54 -19.71 4.29
CA ASN A 69 -10.43 -19.69 3.12
C ASN A 69 -11.54 -18.62 3.15
N TYR A 70 -11.47 -17.62 4.02
CA TYR A 70 -12.43 -16.51 4.06
C TYR A 70 -12.15 -15.55 2.90
N ASN A 71 -13.13 -15.29 2.02
CA ASN A 71 -13.02 -14.38 0.87
C ASN A 71 -11.71 -14.54 0.07
N LYS A 72 -11.26 -15.80 -0.11
CA LYS A 72 -9.92 -16.14 -0.60
C LYS A 72 -9.49 -15.40 -1.86
N ASN A 73 -10.38 -15.31 -2.85
CA ASN A 73 -10.07 -14.65 -4.14
C ASN A 73 -9.90 -13.15 -3.99
N ARG A 74 -10.74 -12.49 -3.20
CA ARG A 74 -10.64 -11.06 -2.92
C ARG A 74 -9.36 -10.75 -2.16
N ASN A 75 -9.07 -11.50 -1.10
CA ASN A 75 -7.85 -11.32 -0.31
C ASN A 75 -6.58 -11.58 -1.13
N LYS A 76 -6.63 -12.54 -2.07
CA LYS A 76 -5.52 -12.79 -3.00
C LYS A 76 -5.26 -11.60 -3.93
N GLY A 77 -6.32 -11.00 -4.49
CA GLY A 77 -6.20 -9.81 -5.33
C GLY A 77 -5.60 -8.64 -4.56
N GLU A 78 -6.13 -8.37 -3.37
CA GLU A 78 -5.63 -7.28 -2.54
C GLU A 78 -4.18 -7.50 -2.09
N LEU A 79 -3.83 -8.72 -1.67
CA LEU A 79 -2.47 -9.11 -1.30
C LEU A 79 -1.48 -8.91 -2.46
N MET A 80 -1.89 -9.22 -3.70
CA MET A 80 -1.05 -9.00 -4.87
C MET A 80 -0.67 -7.53 -5.01
N VAL A 81 -1.62 -6.61 -4.85
CA VAL A 81 -1.33 -5.16 -4.92
C VAL A 81 -0.36 -4.74 -3.83
N HIS A 82 -0.59 -5.16 -2.59
CA HIS A 82 0.30 -4.79 -1.50
C HIS A 82 1.72 -5.30 -1.71
N LEU A 83 1.89 -6.56 -2.10
CA LEU A 83 3.21 -7.13 -2.35
C LEU A 83 3.91 -6.44 -3.52
N THR A 84 3.18 -6.11 -4.59
CA THR A 84 3.75 -5.38 -5.73
C THR A 84 4.20 -3.98 -5.32
N ILE A 85 3.36 -3.21 -4.63
CA ILE A 85 3.70 -1.83 -4.27
C ILE A 85 4.81 -1.83 -3.21
N LEU A 86 4.65 -2.55 -2.09
CA LEU A 86 5.68 -2.61 -1.04
C LEU A 86 7.01 -3.14 -1.58
N GLY A 87 6.96 -4.18 -2.42
CA GLY A 87 8.15 -4.76 -3.04
C GLY A 87 8.84 -3.80 -4.00
N LEU A 88 8.08 -3.14 -4.88
CA LEU A 88 8.62 -2.16 -5.82
C LEU A 88 9.29 -1.00 -5.08
N THR A 89 8.63 -0.44 -4.06
CA THR A 89 9.22 0.69 -3.33
C THR A 89 10.44 0.27 -2.51
N PHE A 90 10.43 -0.94 -1.95
CA PHE A 90 11.62 -1.46 -1.26
C PHE A 90 12.81 -1.59 -2.23
N VAL A 91 12.58 -2.09 -3.45
CA VAL A 91 13.62 -2.14 -4.48
C VAL A 91 14.12 -0.74 -4.84
N LEU A 92 13.22 0.24 -5.04
CA LEU A 92 13.60 1.62 -5.35
C LEU A 92 14.43 2.25 -4.22
N LEU A 93 14.05 2.04 -2.96
CA LEU A 93 14.81 2.51 -1.80
C LEU A 93 16.20 1.88 -1.73
N LEU A 94 16.33 0.59 -2.01
CA LEU A 94 17.64 -0.04 -2.09
C LEU A 94 18.49 0.57 -3.20
N LEU A 95 17.92 0.79 -4.38
CA LEU A 95 18.64 1.42 -5.49
C LEU A 95 19.17 2.82 -5.12
N GLU A 96 18.35 3.64 -4.45
CA GLU A 96 18.77 4.98 -3.98
C GLU A 96 19.91 4.94 -2.93
N ILE A 97 20.01 3.85 -2.15
CA ILE A 97 21.10 3.70 -1.18
C ILE A 97 22.41 3.27 -1.85
N PHE A 98 22.33 2.52 -2.97
CA PHE A 98 23.49 1.94 -3.64
C PHE A 98 24.01 2.73 -4.86
N PHE A 99 23.21 3.65 -5.41
CA PHE A 99 23.55 4.49 -6.57
C PHE A 99 23.48 5.97 -6.23
#